data_AF-A0AAD7VJG9-F1
#
_entry.id   AF-A0AAD7VJG9-F1
#
_cell.length_a   1.000
_cell.length_b   1.000
_cell.length_c   1.000
_cell.angle_alpha   90.00
_cell.angle_beta   90.00
_cell.angle_gamma   90.00
#
_symmetry.space_group_name_H-M   'P 1'
#
loop_
_entity.id
_entity.type
_entity.pdbx_description
1 polymer ?
#
loop_
_entity_poly.entity_id
_entity_poly.type
_entity_poly.pdbx_seq_one_letter_code
_entity_poly.pdbx_strand_id
1 'polypeptide(L)'
;METPRRLQAESVPIFIEGIALVLRRWSALQTAVENEWGGRHSHQKGEELGNDILSWFTQSKETLYIDDLENILEEGMLTLNVEVDDGSVEEVAEKLMIMHEECLEGNFRSIEVLREANSKQPARPHVARVMNDDDDSDDEDGEGNCVLGDDNASNMIVDIPESESNLNTENMPANEPRPKVAAEADDGWVTVSNRRNKGRRN
;
A
#
# COMPACT_ATOMS: atom_id res chain seq x y z
N MET A 1 -37.57 5.28 2.98
CA MET A 1 -36.81 4.24 2.26
C MET A 1 -36.29 4.90 1.00
N GLU A 2 -35.12 5.51 1.08
CA GLU A 2 -34.46 6.07 -0.09
C GLU A 2 -33.87 4.90 -0.87
N THR A 3 -34.25 4.77 -2.13
CA THR A 3 -33.65 3.78 -3.03
C THR A 3 -32.18 4.15 -3.24
N PRO A 4 -31.23 3.22 -3.11
CA PRO A 4 -29.82 3.52 -3.36
C PRO A 4 -29.68 4.04 -4.79
N ARG A 5 -29.19 5.28 -4.93
CA ARG A 5 -28.90 5.86 -6.24
C ARG A 5 -27.76 5.06 -6.84
N ARG A 6 -28.01 4.39 -7.97
CA ARG A 6 -27.02 3.59 -8.67
C ARG A 6 -26.45 4.37 -9.84
N LEU A 7 -25.17 4.18 -10.09
CA LEU A 7 -24.50 4.67 -11.29
C LEU A 7 -25.25 4.20 -12.54
N GLN A 8 -25.49 5.12 -13.47
CA GLN A 8 -26.05 4.78 -14.77
C GLN A 8 -25.01 4.01 -15.58
N ALA A 9 -25.45 3.09 -16.45
CA ALA A 9 -24.55 2.24 -17.24
C ALA A 9 -23.56 3.05 -18.11
N GLU A 10 -23.95 4.25 -18.54
CA GLU A 10 -23.12 5.17 -19.33
C GLU A 10 -22.04 5.86 -18.50
N SER A 11 -22.28 6.05 -17.20
CA SER A 11 -21.38 6.73 -16.25
C SER A 11 -20.32 5.80 -15.67
N VAL A 12 -20.60 4.49 -15.62
CA VAL A 12 -19.68 3.47 -15.09
C VAL A 12 -18.28 3.52 -15.73
N PRO A 13 -18.11 3.47 -17.08
CA PRO A 13 -16.78 3.49 -17.67
C PRO A 13 -16.02 4.79 -17.38
N ILE A 14 -16.73 5.91 -17.30
CA ILE A 14 -16.15 7.21 -16.97
C ILE A 14 -15.69 7.21 -15.51
N PHE A 15 -16.47 6.64 -14.60
CA PHE A 15 -16.12 6.51 -13.20
C PHE A 15 -14.91 5.58 -12.98
N ILE A 16 -14.83 4.46 -13.70
CA ILE A 16 -13.66 3.56 -13.68
C ILE A 16 -12.39 4.33 -14.09
N GLU A 17 -12.46 5.11 -15.17
CA GLU A 17 -11.35 5.96 -15.58
C GLU A 17 -11.00 6.97 -14.49
N GLY A 18 -12.00 7.59 -13.87
CA GLY A 18 -11.84 8.50 -12.74
C GLY A 18 -11.08 7.88 -11.57
N ILE A 19 -11.47 6.68 -11.13
CA ILE A 19 -10.79 5.94 -10.05
C ILE A 19 -9.32 5.75 -10.40
N ALA A 20 -9.03 5.24 -11.61
CA ALA A 20 -7.66 5.02 -12.06
C ALA A 20 -6.82 6.32 -12.08
N LEU A 21 -7.42 7.44 -12.49
CA LEU A 21 -6.77 8.74 -12.51
C LEU A 21 -6.50 9.32 -11.12
N VAL A 22 -7.36 9.03 -10.13
CA VAL A 22 -7.16 9.42 -8.73
C VAL A 22 -6.02 8.59 -8.13
N LEU A 23 -6.08 7.27 -8.25
CA LEU A 23 -5.06 6.35 -7.72
C LEU A 23 -3.68 6.65 -8.32
N ARG A 24 -3.60 6.91 -9.63
CA ARG A 24 -2.33 7.29 -10.28
C ARG A 24 -1.72 8.59 -9.74
N ARG A 25 -2.52 9.49 -9.16
CA ARG A 25 -2.01 10.73 -8.54
C ARG A 25 -1.66 10.55 -7.08
N TRP A 26 -2.09 9.47 -6.45
CA TRP A 26 -1.80 9.21 -5.05
C TRP A 26 -0.34 8.83 -4.89
N SER A 27 0.45 9.77 -4.35
CA SER A 27 1.91 9.63 -4.28
C SER A 27 2.35 8.43 -3.45
N ALA A 28 1.65 8.11 -2.37
CA ALA A 28 1.96 6.97 -1.52
C ALA A 28 1.84 5.67 -2.31
N LEU A 29 0.71 5.46 -3.00
CA LEU A 29 0.47 4.30 -3.87
C LEU A 29 1.51 4.20 -4.98
N GLN A 30 1.76 5.29 -5.71
CA GLN A 30 2.76 5.29 -6.79
C GLN A 30 4.15 4.93 -6.28
N THR A 31 4.54 5.49 -5.13
CA THR A 31 5.84 5.20 -4.52
C THR A 31 5.94 3.73 -4.08
N ALA A 32 4.87 3.19 -3.52
CA ALA A 32 4.80 1.79 -3.10
C ALA A 32 4.92 0.82 -4.28
N VAL A 33 4.22 1.11 -5.38
CA VAL A 33 4.24 0.31 -6.60
C VAL A 33 5.59 0.41 -7.30
N GLU A 34 6.12 1.62 -7.50
CA GLU A 34 7.42 1.85 -8.15
C GLU A 34 8.58 1.23 -7.34
N ASN A 35 8.48 1.21 -6.02
CA ASN A 35 9.50 0.63 -5.17
C ASN A 35 9.28 -0.85 -4.84
N GLU A 36 8.25 -1.48 -5.40
CA GLU A 36 7.92 -2.89 -5.16
C GLU A 36 7.76 -3.23 -3.66
N TRP A 37 7.23 -2.30 -2.86
CA TRP A 37 7.05 -2.49 -1.41
C TRP A 37 6.10 -3.66 -1.09
N GLY A 38 5.16 -3.96 -1.99
CA GLY A 38 4.28 -5.14 -1.92
C GLY A 38 4.85 -6.42 -2.56
N GLY A 39 6.13 -6.42 -2.95
CA GLY A 39 6.80 -7.53 -3.67
C GLY A 39 6.57 -7.50 -5.19
N ARG A 40 6.85 -8.64 -5.86
CA ARG A 40 6.77 -8.78 -7.34
C ARG A 40 5.38 -8.46 -7.93
N HIS A 41 4.34 -8.55 -7.11
CA HIS A 41 2.95 -8.28 -7.50
C HIS A 41 2.47 -6.88 -7.10
N SER A 42 3.36 -5.95 -6.78
CA SER A 42 2.97 -4.60 -6.32
C SER A 42 2.08 -3.86 -7.34
N HIS A 43 2.38 -3.97 -8.64
CA HIS A 43 1.54 -3.39 -9.68
C HIS A 43 0.13 -3.99 -9.68
N GLN A 44 0.04 -5.32 -9.61
CA GLN A 44 -1.23 -6.04 -9.58
C GLN A 44 -2.05 -5.64 -8.34
N LYS A 45 -1.42 -5.53 -7.17
CA LYS A 45 -2.08 -5.08 -5.93
C LYS A 45 -2.65 -3.66 -6.06
N GLY A 46 -1.94 -2.76 -6.73
CA GLY A 46 -2.44 -1.42 -7.03
C GLY A 46 -3.66 -1.43 -7.97
N GLU A 47 -3.69 -2.34 -8.94
CA GLU A 47 -4.86 -2.54 -9.82
C GLU A 47 -6.03 -3.20 -9.07
N GLU A 48 -5.75 -4.17 -8.18
CA GLU A 48 -6.73 -4.82 -7.31
C GLU A 48 -7.43 -3.79 -6.41
N LEU A 49 -6.69 -2.86 -5.80
CA LEU A 49 -7.28 -1.76 -5.03
C LEU A 49 -8.30 -0.95 -5.84
N GLY A 50 -8.00 -0.63 -7.11
CA GLY A 50 -8.95 0.05 -7.99
C GLY A 50 -10.22 -0.77 -8.25
N ASN A 51 -10.09 -2.09 -8.39
CA ASN A 51 -11.22 -3.00 -8.57
C ASN A 51 -12.05 -3.13 -7.29
N ASP A 52 -11.42 -3.16 -6.12
CA ASP A 52 -12.08 -3.25 -4.82
C ASP A 52 -12.91 -2.00 -4.54
N ILE A 53 -12.36 -0.82 -4.82
CA ILE A 53 -13.08 0.46 -4.76
C ILE A 53 -14.30 0.44 -5.70
N LEU A 54 -14.11 0.04 -6.97
CA LEU A 54 -15.20 -0.03 -7.94
C LEU A 54 -16.29 -1.03 -7.48
N SER A 55 -15.87 -2.19 -6.99
CA SER A 55 -16.76 -3.22 -6.47
C SER A 55 -17.59 -2.68 -5.31
N TRP A 56 -16.95 -1.97 -4.38
CA TRP A 56 -17.61 -1.33 -3.26
C TRP A 56 -18.66 -0.29 -3.72
N PHE A 57 -18.33 0.59 -4.66
CA PHE A 57 -19.30 1.56 -5.19
C PHE A 57 -20.49 0.92 -5.91
N THR A 58 -20.28 -0.22 -6.59
CA THR A 58 -21.31 -0.83 -7.46
C THR A 58 -22.15 -1.90 -6.78
N GLN A 59 -21.60 -2.60 -5.80
CA GLN A 59 -22.23 -3.75 -5.14
C GLN A 59 -22.83 -3.40 -3.78
N SER A 60 -22.42 -2.29 -3.17
CA SER A 60 -22.99 -1.82 -1.91
C SER A 60 -24.48 -1.54 -2.05
N LYS A 61 -25.26 -2.19 -1.17
CA LYS A 61 -26.73 -2.04 -1.11
C LYS A 61 -27.15 -0.99 -0.07
N GLU A 62 -26.21 -0.61 0.79
CA GLU A 62 -26.37 0.33 1.89
C GLU A 62 -25.86 1.72 1.49
N THR A 63 -26.12 2.71 2.34
CA THR A 63 -25.53 4.05 2.22
C THR A 63 -24.01 3.95 2.27
N LEU A 64 -23.34 4.51 1.27
CA LEU A 64 -21.88 4.58 1.20
C LEU A 64 -21.38 5.57 2.25
N TYR A 65 -20.63 5.09 3.25
CA TYR A 65 -19.95 5.94 4.21
C TYR A 65 -18.50 6.14 3.80
N ILE A 66 -17.94 7.32 4.10
CA ILE A 66 -16.56 7.64 3.78
C ILE A 66 -15.58 6.76 4.59
N ASP A 67 -15.89 6.50 5.86
CA ASP A 67 -15.06 5.67 6.75
C ASP A 67 -14.84 4.25 6.17
N ASP A 68 -15.85 3.67 5.50
CA ASP A 68 -15.73 2.35 4.86
C ASP A 68 -14.78 2.40 3.64
N LEU A 69 -14.79 3.50 2.89
CA LEU A 69 -13.90 3.70 1.76
C LEU A 69 -12.46 3.96 2.21
N GLU A 70 -12.28 4.73 3.28
CA GLU A 70 -10.99 4.94 3.94
C GLU A 70 -10.39 3.60 4.37
N ASN A 71 -11.18 2.74 5.02
CA ASN A 71 -10.72 1.41 5.43
C ASN A 71 -10.29 0.55 4.22
N ILE A 72 -11.00 0.60 3.08
CA ILE A 72 -10.59 -0.11 1.85
C ILE A 72 -9.26 0.43 1.31
N LEU A 73 -9.07 1.76 1.34
CA LEU A 73 -7.82 2.39 0.90
C LEU A 73 -6.65 2.04 1.83
N GLU A 74 -6.86 2.05 3.15
CA GLU A 74 -5.89 1.63 4.15
C GLU A 74 -5.51 0.15 3.98
N GLU A 75 -6.50 -0.74 3.89
CA GLU A 75 -6.27 -2.17 3.65
C GLU A 75 -5.47 -2.39 2.36
N GLY A 76 -5.82 -1.67 1.28
CA GLY A 76 -5.08 -1.67 0.03
C GLY A 76 -3.60 -1.29 0.19
N MET A 77 -3.32 -0.22 0.93
CA MET A 77 -1.96 0.23 1.21
C MET A 77 -1.20 -0.74 2.12
N LEU A 78 -1.88 -1.36 3.09
CA LEU A 78 -1.32 -2.41 3.92
C LEU A 78 -0.94 -3.65 3.10
N THR A 79 -1.69 -3.99 2.04
CA THR A 79 -1.28 -5.09 1.12
C THR A 79 0.04 -4.79 0.39
N LEU A 80 0.35 -3.50 0.20
CA LEU A 80 1.61 -3.00 -0.35
C LEU A 80 2.68 -2.79 0.74
N ASN A 81 2.40 -3.22 1.98
CA ASN A 81 3.27 -3.07 3.14
C ASN A 81 3.57 -1.59 3.47
N VAL A 82 2.56 -0.74 3.32
CA VAL A 82 2.64 0.71 3.59
C VAL A 82 1.62 1.10 4.64
N GLU A 83 2.09 1.79 5.66
CA GLU A 83 1.24 2.52 6.60
C GLU A 83 1.23 3.99 6.16
N VAL A 84 0.04 4.53 5.92
CA VAL A 84 -0.15 5.91 5.43
C VAL A 84 -0.78 6.72 6.56
N ASP A 85 -0.03 7.69 7.09
CA ASP A 85 -0.45 8.58 8.19
C ASP A 85 -0.24 10.06 7.82
N ASP A 86 -0.29 10.37 6.53
CA ASP A 86 -0.11 11.72 5.99
C ASP A 86 -1.43 12.44 5.66
N GLY A 87 -2.57 11.84 6.00
CA GLY A 87 -3.91 12.34 5.68
C GLY A 87 -4.33 12.14 4.21
N SER A 88 -3.50 11.47 3.39
CA SER A 88 -3.79 11.32 1.96
C SER A 88 -4.85 10.26 1.66
N VAL A 89 -5.11 9.33 2.59
CA VAL A 89 -6.19 8.34 2.47
C VAL A 89 -7.53 9.06 2.44
N GLU A 90 -7.75 9.96 3.39
CA GLU A 90 -8.97 10.74 3.58
C GLU A 90 -9.18 11.67 2.37
N GLU A 91 -8.13 12.36 1.90
CA GLU A 91 -8.21 13.20 0.70
C GLU A 91 -8.62 12.39 -0.54
N VAL A 92 -8.09 11.18 -0.71
CA VAL A 92 -8.43 10.29 -1.83
C VAL A 92 -9.86 9.78 -1.70
N ALA A 93 -10.28 9.37 -0.49
CA ALA A 93 -11.64 8.92 -0.21
C ALA A 93 -12.67 10.01 -0.51
N GLU A 94 -12.47 11.23 0.00
CA GLU A 94 -13.32 12.38 -0.29
C GLU A 94 -13.44 12.63 -1.79
N LYS A 95 -12.30 12.56 -2.50
CA LYS A 95 -12.28 12.83 -3.95
C LYS A 95 -13.09 11.80 -4.73
N LEU A 96 -12.99 10.52 -4.35
CA LEU A 96 -13.74 9.42 -4.94
C LEU A 96 -15.24 9.54 -4.65
N MET A 97 -15.62 9.93 -3.43
CA MET A 97 -17.02 10.15 -3.04
C MET A 97 -17.68 11.28 -3.84
N ILE A 98 -16.99 12.42 -3.98
CA ILE A 98 -17.47 13.55 -4.79
C ILE A 98 -17.66 13.12 -6.25
N MET A 99 -16.68 12.42 -6.80
CA MET A 99 -16.73 11.95 -8.19
C MET A 99 -17.86 10.94 -8.42
N HIS A 100 -18.14 10.09 -7.44
CA HIS A 100 -19.28 9.18 -7.48
C HIS A 100 -20.61 9.95 -7.51
N GLU A 101 -20.77 10.97 -6.66
CA GLU A 101 -21.96 11.81 -6.64
C GLU A 101 -22.16 12.56 -7.96
N GLU A 102 -21.10 13.14 -8.52
CA GLU A 102 -21.15 13.82 -9.82
C GLU A 102 -21.53 12.85 -10.96
N CYS A 103 -21.02 11.62 -10.93
CA CYS A 103 -21.42 10.57 -11.87
C CYS A 103 -22.89 10.17 -11.73
N LEU A 104 -23.48 10.22 -10.54
CA LEU A 104 -24.92 10.00 -10.33
C LEU A 104 -25.76 11.14 -10.91
N GLU A 105 -25.24 12.36 -10.89
CA GLU A 105 -25.87 13.55 -11.48
C GLU A 105 -25.65 13.66 -13.00
N GLY A 106 -24.78 12.84 -13.57
CA GLY A 106 -24.37 12.91 -14.98
C GLY A 106 -23.42 14.06 -15.29
N ASN A 107 -22.74 14.61 -14.28
CA ASN A 107 -21.75 15.65 -14.43
C ASN A 107 -20.35 15.02 -14.38
N PHE A 108 -19.58 15.10 -15.47
CA PHE A 108 -18.25 14.48 -15.55
C PHE A 108 -17.11 15.51 -15.53
N ARG A 109 -17.40 16.74 -15.10
CA ARG A 109 -16.44 17.85 -15.20
C ARG A 109 -15.19 17.60 -14.36
N SER A 110 -15.30 17.03 -13.16
CA SER A 110 -14.13 16.74 -12.33
C SER A 110 -13.22 15.70 -12.96
N ILE A 111 -13.78 14.69 -13.64
CA ILE A 111 -13.01 13.65 -14.32
C ILE A 111 -12.28 14.24 -15.53
N GLU A 112 -12.92 15.14 -16.29
CA GLU A 112 -12.26 15.83 -17.41
C GLU A 112 -11.09 16.71 -16.92
N VAL A 113 -11.30 17.47 -15.84
CA VAL A 113 -10.23 18.26 -15.21
C VAL A 113 -9.11 17.35 -14.71
N LEU A 114 -9.45 16.20 -14.13
CA LEU A 114 -8.49 15.22 -13.64
C LEU A 114 -7.69 14.57 -14.77
N ARG A 115 -8.33 14.32 -15.93
CA ARG A 115 -7.69 13.81 -17.15
C ARG A 115 -6.70 14.82 -17.72
N GLU A 116 -7.08 16.09 -17.80
CA GLU A 116 -6.16 17.15 -18.19
C GLU A 116 -4.99 17.27 -17.21
N ALA A 117 -5.27 17.23 -15.91
CA ALA A 117 -4.25 17.35 -14.88
C ALA A 117 -3.26 16.18 -14.89
N ASN A 118 -3.72 14.97 -15.23
CA ASN A 118 -2.87 13.79 -15.40
C ASN A 118 -2.04 13.84 -16.69
N SER A 119 -2.58 14.40 -17.79
CA SER A 119 -1.85 14.57 -19.05
C SER A 119 -0.71 15.60 -18.94
N LYS A 120 -0.84 16.57 -18.03
CA LYS A 120 0.15 17.63 -17.79
C LYS A 120 1.22 17.26 -16.75
N GLN A 121 1.14 16.09 -16.12
CA GLN A 121 2.15 15.66 -15.14
C GLN A 121 3.46 15.33 -15.87
N PRO A 122 4.58 16.02 -15.56
CA PRO A 122 5.88 15.62 -16.06
C PRO A 122 6.22 14.24 -15.50
N ALA A 123 6.84 13.37 -16.31
CA ALA A 123 7.38 12.10 -15.84
C ALA A 123 8.24 12.37 -14.60
N ARG A 124 7.89 11.76 -13.47
CA ARG A 124 8.65 11.93 -12.22
C ARG A 124 10.10 11.52 -12.50
N PRO A 125 11.10 12.34 -12.13
CA PRO A 125 12.48 11.93 -12.29
C PRO A 125 12.69 10.71 -11.39
N HIS A 126 12.96 9.57 -12.00
CA HIS A 126 13.33 8.36 -11.29
C HIS A 126 14.59 8.70 -10.47
N VAL A 127 14.47 8.69 -9.14
CA VAL A 127 15.65 8.79 -8.27
C VAL A 127 16.44 7.52 -8.54
N ALA A 128 17.62 7.66 -9.15
CA ALA A 128 18.46 6.52 -9.52
C ALA A 128 18.67 5.63 -8.29
N ARG A 129 18.11 4.41 -8.35
CA ARG A 129 18.46 3.34 -7.42
C ARG A 129 19.97 3.15 -7.53
N VAL A 130 20.70 3.36 -6.44
CA VAL A 130 22.13 3.03 -6.38
C VAL A 130 22.22 1.51 -6.40
N MET A 131 22.46 0.94 -7.58
CA MET A 131 22.86 -0.45 -7.74
C MET A 131 24.23 -0.58 -7.07
N ASN A 132 24.30 -1.25 -5.93
CA ASN A 132 25.55 -1.88 -5.51
C ASN A 132 25.72 -3.09 -6.42
N ASP A 133 26.43 -2.89 -7.53
CA ASP A 133 27.03 -3.97 -8.30
C ASP A 133 28.18 -4.54 -7.47
N ASP A 134 27.93 -5.62 -6.74
CA ASP A 134 28.96 -6.55 -6.30
C ASP A 134 28.85 -7.77 -7.22
N ASP A 135 29.53 -7.65 -8.35
CA ASP A 135 29.68 -8.66 -9.40
C ASP A 135 30.77 -9.63 -8.96
N ASP A 136 30.38 -10.77 -8.37
CA ASP A 136 31.27 -11.92 -8.19
C ASP A 136 30.78 -13.05 -9.11
N SER A 137 31.31 -13.01 -10.32
CA SER A 137 31.08 -13.98 -11.38
C SER A 137 32.01 -15.18 -11.16
N ASP A 138 31.46 -16.36 -10.86
CA ASP A 138 32.21 -17.63 -10.93
C ASP A 138 31.42 -18.61 -11.83
N ASP A 139 31.89 -18.70 -13.07
CA ASP A 139 31.49 -19.69 -14.08
C ASP A 139 32.40 -20.93 -13.93
N GLU A 140 31.84 -22.12 -13.66
CA GLU A 140 32.40 -23.38 -14.17
C GLU A 140 31.30 -24.30 -14.70
N ASP A 141 31.55 -24.74 -15.93
CA ASP A 141 30.76 -25.54 -16.85
C ASP A 141 30.99 -27.05 -16.66
N GLY A 142 29.97 -27.86 -16.92
CA GLY A 142 30.07 -29.32 -16.81
C GLY A 142 28.85 -30.07 -17.32
N GLU A 143 28.75 -30.17 -18.64
CA GLU A 143 27.77 -30.97 -19.39
C GLU A 143 27.92 -32.49 -19.20
N GLY A 144 26.81 -33.20 -18.95
CA GLY A 144 26.77 -34.66 -18.85
C GLY A 144 25.36 -35.21 -19.07
N ASN A 145 25.11 -35.71 -20.27
CA ASN A 145 23.82 -36.22 -20.74
C ASN A 145 23.50 -37.67 -20.28
N CYS A 146 22.22 -37.86 -19.93
CA CYS A 146 21.35 -39.05 -19.88
C CYS A 146 21.82 -40.39 -19.28
N VAL A 147 20.97 -41.00 -18.43
CA VAL A 147 20.39 -42.34 -18.60
C VAL A 147 19.24 -42.54 -17.60
N LEU A 148 18.21 -43.26 -18.07
CA LEU A 148 16.97 -43.64 -17.42
C LEU A 148 17.20 -44.48 -16.14
N GLY A 149 16.39 -44.25 -15.11
CA GLY A 149 16.30 -45.09 -13.92
C GLY A 149 14.93 -44.94 -13.27
N ASP A 150 14.12 -45.97 -13.49
CA ASP A 150 12.81 -46.24 -12.91
C ASP A 150 12.89 -46.47 -11.38
N ASP A 151 11.72 -46.47 -10.75
CA ASP A 151 11.39 -47.01 -9.43
C ASP A 151 11.86 -46.27 -8.17
N ASN A 152 10.87 -45.76 -7.42
CA ASN A 152 10.37 -46.45 -6.22
C ASN A 152 9.83 -45.45 -5.18
N ALA A 153 8.60 -45.70 -4.73
CA ALA A 153 7.93 -44.98 -3.67
C ALA A 153 8.72 -44.99 -2.35
N SER A 154 8.71 -43.86 -1.64
CA SER A 154 8.72 -43.85 -0.16
C SER A 154 8.18 -42.54 0.39
N ASN A 155 7.04 -42.68 1.07
CA ASN A 155 6.35 -41.66 1.85
C ASN A 155 7.22 -41.24 3.05
N MET A 156 7.55 -39.96 3.15
CA MET A 156 8.15 -39.39 4.36
C MET A 156 7.03 -39.09 5.37
N ILE A 157 6.88 -39.96 6.36
CA ILE A 157 6.05 -39.74 7.55
C ILE A 157 6.74 -38.66 8.39
N VAL A 158 6.04 -37.56 8.64
CA VAL A 158 6.50 -36.50 9.54
C VAL A 158 6.00 -36.88 10.93
N ASP A 159 6.91 -37.21 11.84
CA ASP A 159 6.58 -37.42 13.25
C ASP A 159 6.02 -36.11 13.83
N ILE A 160 4.70 -36.09 14.04
CA ILE A 160 4.01 -35.15 14.90
C ILE A 160 4.04 -35.75 16.30
N PRO A 161 4.80 -35.20 17.26
CA PRO A 161 4.49 -35.44 18.66
C PRO A 161 3.28 -34.57 19.04
N GLU A 162 2.12 -35.20 19.02
CA GLU A 162 0.95 -34.82 19.82
C GLU A 162 1.40 -34.74 21.29
N SER A 163 1.14 -33.62 21.95
CA SER A 163 1.19 -33.51 23.40
C SER A 163 0.05 -32.63 23.85
N GLU A 164 -1.11 -33.26 23.99
CA GLU A 164 -2.23 -32.73 24.74
C GLU A 164 -2.04 -33.04 26.23
N SER A 165 -2.20 -32.04 27.11
CA SER A 165 -2.87 -32.22 28.41
C SER A 165 -3.07 -30.87 29.14
N ASN A 166 -4.18 -30.24 28.81
CA ASN A 166 -5.26 -29.78 29.70
C ASN A 166 -5.02 -29.52 31.23
N LEU A 167 -5.41 -28.28 31.60
CA LEU A 167 -6.15 -27.80 32.79
C LEU A 167 -5.42 -27.71 34.16
N ASN A 168 -5.34 -26.51 34.77
CA ASN A 168 -6.45 -25.92 35.53
C ASN A 168 -6.11 -24.53 36.13
N THR A 169 -7.16 -23.73 36.29
CA THR A 169 -7.34 -22.45 37.01
C THR A 169 -6.82 -22.44 38.46
N GLU A 170 -6.39 -21.27 38.99
CA GLU A 170 -6.72 -20.69 40.33
C GLU A 170 -5.91 -19.38 40.65
N ASN A 171 -6.63 -18.26 40.79
CA ASN A 171 -6.55 -17.11 41.73
C ASN A 171 -5.22 -16.41 42.23
N MET A 172 -5.28 -15.06 42.17
CA MET A 172 -4.49 -13.92 42.76
C MET A 172 -4.02 -14.03 44.24
N PRO A 173 -3.19 -13.12 44.88
CA PRO A 173 -2.86 -11.69 44.55
C PRO A 173 -1.40 -11.15 44.85
N ALA A 174 -1.16 -9.89 44.42
CA ALA A 174 -0.33 -8.78 44.99
C ALA A 174 1.15 -8.96 45.47
N ASN A 175 2.11 -8.21 44.90
CA ASN A 175 2.58 -6.90 45.40
C ASN A 175 3.67 -6.26 44.49
N GLU A 176 3.66 -4.92 44.42
CA GLU A 176 4.68 -4.00 43.88
C GLU A 176 5.83 -3.82 44.91
N PRO A 177 7.06 -3.40 44.54
CA PRO A 177 7.26 -2.03 44.05
C PRO A 177 8.36 -1.78 43.00
N ARG A 178 8.15 -0.70 42.24
CA ARG A 178 9.06 0.03 41.35
C ARG A 178 10.37 0.48 42.04
N PRO A 179 11.38 0.86 41.23
CA PRO A 179 12.15 2.06 41.50
C PRO A 179 11.98 3.12 40.39
N LYS A 180 11.87 4.38 40.86
CA LYS A 180 11.91 5.62 40.08
C LYS A 180 13.35 6.08 39.93
N VAL A 181 13.79 6.43 38.72
CA VAL A 181 14.82 7.46 38.42
C VAL A 181 14.51 7.95 36.99
N ALA A 182 13.78 9.04 36.76
CA ALA A 182 14.25 10.43 36.74
C ALA A 182 15.52 10.65 35.88
N ALA A 183 15.33 10.96 34.59
CA ALA A 183 16.12 11.99 33.92
C ALA A 183 15.47 12.27 32.55
N GLU A 184 14.94 13.47 32.43
CA GLU A 184 14.72 14.15 31.16
C GLU A 184 16.03 14.11 30.36
N ALA A 185 16.05 13.42 29.23
CA ALA A 185 17.02 13.70 28.18
C ALA A 185 16.32 14.65 27.22
N ASP A 186 16.53 15.95 27.48
CA ASP A 186 16.22 17.06 26.60
C ASP A 186 16.73 16.72 25.18
N ASP A 187 15.78 16.61 24.25
CA ASP A 187 16.00 16.33 22.84
C ASP A 187 16.58 17.59 22.17
N GLY A 188 17.84 17.86 22.45
CA GLY A 188 18.56 19.04 21.98
C GLY A 188 19.12 18.85 20.57
N TRP A 189 18.28 19.00 19.54
CA TRP A 189 18.78 19.15 18.17
C TRP A 189 19.58 20.45 18.04
N VAL A 190 20.88 20.32 17.79
CA VAL A 190 21.78 21.45 17.52
C VAL A 190 21.52 22.00 16.11
N THR A 191 21.06 23.24 16.03
CA THR A 191 20.91 23.97 14.76
C THR A 191 22.29 24.37 14.23
N VAL A 192 22.74 23.74 13.13
CA VAL A 192 23.94 24.17 12.42
C VAL A 192 23.65 25.46 11.62
N SER A 193 24.26 26.57 12.03
CA SER A 193 24.19 27.81 11.27
C SER A 193 25.00 27.67 9.99
N ASN A 194 24.36 27.83 8.83
CA ASN A 194 25.00 27.71 7.53
C ASN A 194 26.04 28.84 7.34
N ARG A 195 27.33 28.53 7.47
CA ARG A 195 28.41 29.52 7.30
C ARG A 195 28.62 29.83 5.82
N ARG A 196 27.91 30.84 5.31
CA ARG A 196 28.13 31.41 3.98
C ARG A 196 29.50 32.09 3.91
N ASN A 197 30.47 31.43 3.27
CA ASN A 197 31.79 32.02 2.98
C ASN A 197 31.63 33.16 1.97
N LYS A 198 31.67 34.40 2.44
CA LYS A 198 31.67 35.60 1.60
C LYS A 198 33.11 35.81 1.12
N GLY A 199 33.29 35.66 -0.19
CA GLY A 199 34.59 35.71 -0.87
C GLY A 199 35.44 36.95 -0.55
N ARG A 200 36.75 36.73 -0.56
CA ARG A 200 37.76 37.79 -0.64
C ARG A 200 38.40 37.71 -2.02
N ARG A 201 38.04 38.67 -2.88
CA ARG A 201 38.87 39.09 -4.01
C ARG A 201 40.03 39.91 -3.43
N ASN A 202 41.24 39.55 -3.80
CA ASN A 202 42.36 40.45 -4.05
C ASN A 202 43.31 39.75 -5.01
#